data_AF-A0A4Q6AVD4-F1
#
_entry.id   AF-A0A4Q6AVD4-F1
#
_cell.length_a   1.000
_cell.length_b   1.000
_cell.length_c   1.000
_cell.angle_alpha   90.00
_cell.angle_beta   90.00
_cell.angle_gamma   90.00
#
_symmetry.space_group_name_H-M   'P 1'
#
loop_
_entity.id
_entity.type
_entity.pdbx_description
1 polymer ?
#
loop_
_entity_poly.entity_id
_entity_poly.type
_entity_poly.pdbx_seq_one_letter_code
_entity_poly.pdbx_strand_id
1 'polypeptide(L)'
;IIGGICFLSCQAWEWTHLHHQGAWWGSFTDANAVESIKGLFNEKAIGAKEFATGGGIQATHDFYNYFFTITGFHGAHVASGIVLLILILINSVNGTYDRRGHYEMVEKVGLYWHFVDLVWVFVFTCFYLL
;
A
#
# COMPACT_ATOMS: atom_id res chain seq x y z
N ILE A 1 14.17 3.06 -10.82
CA ILE A 1 13.77 1.69 -11.24
C ILE A 1 13.96 0.69 -10.11
N ILE A 2 15.20 0.39 -9.68
CA ILE A 2 15.47 -0.62 -8.62
C ILE A 2 14.70 -0.33 -7.33
N GLY A 3 14.71 0.92 -6.86
CA GLY A 3 13.94 1.33 -5.68
C GLY A 3 12.44 1.05 -5.79
N GLY A 4 11.84 1.34 -6.95
CA GLY A 4 10.42 1.06 -7.21
C GLY A 4 10.10 -0.44 -7.26
N ILE A 5 10.98 -1.27 -7.83
CA ILE A 5 10.80 -2.73 -7.88
C ILE A 5 10.91 -3.34 -6.49
N CYS A 6 11.92 -2.91 -5.71
CA CYS A 6 12.09 -3.32 -4.31
C CYS A 6 10.85 -2.94 -3.49
N PHE A 7 10.36 -1.72 -3.68
CA PHE A 7 9.16 -1.23 -3.04
C PHE A 7 7.91 -2.07 -3.36
N LEU A 8 7.63 -2.33 -4.65
CA LEU A 8 6.51 -3.18 -5.05
C LEU A 8 6.62 -4.60 -4.48
N SER A 9 7.84 -5.12 -4.35
CA SER A 9 8.07 -6.45 -3.78
C SER A 9 7.77 -6.46 -2.28
N CYS A 10 8.18 -5.42 -1.55
CA CYS A 10 7.84 -5.24 -0.15
C CYS A 10 6.33 -5.12 0.05
N GLN A 11 5.67 -4.31 -0.77
CA GLN A 11 4.22 -4.12 -0.71
C GLN A 11 3.45 -5.40 -1.04
N ALA A 12 3.90 -6.17 -2.03
CA ALA A 12 3.32 -7.45 -2.38
C ALA A 12 3.52 -8.50 -1.26
N TRP A 13 4.68 -8.52 -0.62
CA TRP A 13 4.93 -9.35 0.55
C TRP A 13 3.96 -8.99 1.67
N GLU A 14 3.87 -7.71 2.03
CA GLU A 14 3.01 -7.23 3.09
C GLU A 14 1.55 -7.64 2.86
N TRP A 15 1.04 -7.42 1.64
CA TRP A 15 -0.30 -7.84 1.26
C TRP A 15 -0.51 -9.35 1.40
N THR A 16 0.47 -10.14 0.98
CA THR A 16 0.41 -11.61 1.10
C THR A 16 0.41 -12.04 2.56
N HIS A 17 1.24 -11.40 3.39
CA HIS A 17 1.31 -11.68 4.82
C HIS A 17 0.00 -11.35 5.53
N LEU A 18 -0.60 -10.19 5.24
CA LEU A 18 -1.89 -9.77 5.80
C LEU A 18 -3.02 -10.71 5.36
N HIS A 19 -3.02 -11.14 4.09
CA HIS A 19 -3.97 -12.13 3.60
C HIS A 19 -3.86 -13.47 4.34
N HIS A 20 -2.64 -13.92 4.65
CA HIS A 20 -2.41 -15.13 5.46
C HIS A 20 -2.82 -14.96 6.93
N GLN A 21 -2.77 -13.74 7.48
CA GLN A 21 -3.32 -13.40 8.79
C GLN A 21 -4.85 -13.30 8.80
N GLY A 22 -5.50 -13.52 7.64
CA GLY A 22 -6.94 -13.47 7.49
C GLY A 22 -7.49 -12.06 7.30
N ALA A 23 -6.63 -11.07 7.04
CA ALA A 23 -7.00 -9.70 6.68
C ALA A 23 -6.99 -9.55 5.14
N TRP A 24 -8.16 -9.30 4.58
CA TRP A 24 -8.36 -9.12 3.16
C TRP A 24 -9.39 -8.01 2.91
N TRP A 25 -9.47 -7.56 1.67
CA TRP A 25 -10.50 -6.61 1.24
C TRP A 25 -11.89 -7.12 1.62
N GLY A 26 -12.59 -6.39 2.48
CA GLY A 26 -13.93 -6.74 2.95
C GLY A 26 -14.03 -7.97 3.87
N SER A 27 -12.93 -8.58 4.31
CA SER A 27 -12.94 -9.73 5.22
C SER A 27 -11.78 -9.68 6.20
N PHE A 28 -12.07 -9.70 7.50
CA PHE A 28 -11.07 -9.99 8.53
C PHE A 28 -11.57 -11.12 9.38
N THR A 29 -10.75 -12.15 9.45
CA THR A 29 -10.93 -13.28 10.36
C THR A 29 -10.04 -13.02 11.56
N ASP A 30 -10.32 -11.99 12.35
CA ASP A 30 -9.54 -11.74 13.57
C ASP A 30 -9.99 -12.72 14.66
N ALA A 31 -9.48 -13.94 14.57
CA ALA A 31 -9.65 -14.95 15.62
C ALA A 31 -9.09 -14.44 16.96
N ASN A 32 -8.11 -13.53 16.94
CA ASN A 32 -7.37 -13.10 18.12
C ASN A 32 -7.99 -11.89 18.83
N ALA A 33 -8.70 -11.00 18.14
CA ALA A 33 -9.47 -9.94 18.80
C ALA A 33 -10.53 -10.50 19.76
N VAL A 34 -11.22 -11.57 19.33
CA VAL A 34 -12.23 -12.24 20.16
C VAL A 34 -11.58 -13.10 21.26
N GLU A 35 -10.48 -13.80 20.97
CA GLU A 35 -9.74 -14.61 21.95
C GLU A 35 -9.05 -13.77 23.04
N SER A 36 -8.44 -12.63 22.67
CA SER A 36 -7.77 -11.72 23.59
C SER A 36 -8.77 -11.03 24.54
N ILE A 37 -9.98 -10.74 24.05
CA ILE A 37 -11.08 -10.21 24.87
C ILE A 37 -11.70 -11.31 25.76
N LYS A 38 -11.80 -12.56 25.28
CA LYS A 38 -12.22 -13.71 26.11
C LYS A 38 -11.27 -13.99 27.27
N GLY A 39 -9.95 -13.84 27.06
CA GLY A 39 -8.94 -14.02 28.10
C GLY A 39 -8.97 -12.94 29.19
N LEU A 40 -9.41 -11.72 28.85
CA LEU A 40 -9.52 -10.60 29.78
C LEU A 40 -10.83 -10.60 30.58
N PHE A 41 -11.90 -11.20 30.06
CA PHE A 41 -13.21 -11.23 30.72
C PHE A 41 -13.73 -12.66 30.85
N ASN A 42 -13.66 -13.20 32.07
CA ASN A 42 -14.23 -14.49 32.46
C ASN A 42 -15.75 -14.52 32.18
N GLU A 43 -16.15 -15.02 31.00
CA GLU A 43 -17.48 -15.33 30.43
C GLU A 43 -18.69 -14.37 30.66
N LYS A 44 -18.59 -13.37 31.54
CA LYS A 44 -19.75 -12.64 32.08
C LYS A 44 -19.79 -11.15 31.72
N ALA A 45 -18.95 -10.68 30.80
CA ALA A 45 -18.99 -9.29 30.34
C ALA A 45 -19.81 -9.16 29.04
N ILE A 46 -21.12 -8.95 29.17
CA ILE A 46 -22.03 -8.62 28.06
C ILE A 46 -21.54 -7.35 27.31
N GLY A 47 -20.86 -6.42 28.01
CA GLY A 47 -20.24 -5.22 27.42
C GLY A 47 -18.96 -5.45 26.61
N ALA A 48 -18.18 -6.52 26.90
CA ALA A 48 -17.01 -6.88 26.10
C ALA A 48 -17.45 -7.43 24.73
N LYS A 49 -18.57 -8.15 24.70
CA LYS A 49 -19.19 -8.63 23.47
C LYS A 49 -19.74 -7.47 22.63
N GLU A 50 -20.38 -6.45 23.20
CA GLU A 50 -20.87 -5.29 22.43
C GLU A 50 -19.75 -4.43 21.82
N PHE A 51 -18.65 -4.17 22.55
CA PHE A 51 -17.48 -3.48 21.98
C PHE A 51 -16.80 -4.32 20.89
N ALA A 52 -16.70 -5.63 21.13
CA ALA A 52 -16.17 -6.60 20.18
C ALA A 52 -17.15 -7.01 19.06
N THR A 53 -18.37 -6.48 18.99
CA THR A 53 -19.31 -6.80 17.89
C THR A 53 -19.92 -5.55 17.24
N GLY A 54 -19.78 -4.38 17.87
CA GLY A 54 -20.33 -3.10 17.40
C GLY A 54 -19.30 -2.21 16.72
N GLY A 55 -18.76 -1.22 17.44
CA GLY A 55 -17.94 -0.15 16.84
C GLY A 55 -16.45 -0.48 16.66
N GLY A 56 -15.87 -1.32 17.54
CA GLY A 56 -14.43 -1.62 17.50
C GLY A 56 -14.04 -2.45 16.28
N ILE A 57 -14.77 -3.55 16.03
CA ILE A 57 -14.55 -4.39 14.84
C ILE A 57 -14.84 -3.62 13.55
N GLN A 58 -15.86 -2.75 13.53
CA GLN A 58 -16.16 -1.94 12.35
C GLN A 58 -15.06 -0.91 12.06
N ALA A 59 -14.50 -0.25 13.08
CA ALA A 59 -13.39 0.68 12.87
C ALA A 59 -12.14 -0.02 12.31
N THR A 60 -11.85 -1.24 12.77
CA THR A 60 -10.79 -2.08 12.21
C THR A 60 -11.12 -2.51 10.78
N HIS A 61 -12.40 -2.81 10.48
CA HIS A 61 -12.89 -3.14 9.12
C HIS A 61 -12.57 -2.02 8.13
N ASP A 62 -12.97 -0.83 8.53
CA ASP A 62 -12.84 0.37 7.71
C ASP A 62 -11.37 0.75 7.52
N PHE A 63 -10.55 0.63 8.56
CA PHE A 63 -9.11 0.89 8.48
C PHE A 63 -8.42 0.02 7.41
N TYR A 64 -8.60 -1.32 7.47
CA TYR A 64 -7.96 -2.21 6.51
C TYR A 64 -8.47 -1.98 5.08
N ASN A 65 -9.76 -1.67 4.90
CA ASN A 65 -10.28 -1.33 3.57
C ASN A 65 -9.62 -0.08 3.00
N TYR A 66 -9.47 0.98 3.80
CA TYR A 66 -8.78 2.19 3.37
C TYR A 66 -7.30 1.93 3.11
N PHE A 67 -6.65 1.16 3.97
CA PHE A 67 -5.25 0.75 3.82
C PHE A 67 -5.02 0.04 2.47
N PHE A 68 -5.76 -1.04 2.18
CA PHE A 68 -5.59 -1.79 0.93
C PHE A 68 -5.96 -0.96 -0.30
N THR A 69 -7.00 -0.12 -0.21
CA THR A 69 -7.41 0.72 -1.34
C THR A 69 -6.35 1.78 -1.67
N ILE A 70 -5.86 2.50 -0.66
CA ILE A 70 -4.92 3.61 -0.86
C ILE A 70 -3.54 3.08 -1.24
N THR A 71 -3.01 2.10 -0.50
CA THR A 71 -1.69 1.51 -0.80
C THR A 71 -1.70 0.75 -2.12
N GLY A 72 -2.81 0.08 -2.47
CA GLY A 72 -2.97 -0.62 -3.73
C GLY A 72 -3.05 0.33 -4.93
N PHE A 73 -3.84 1.40 -4.82
CA PHE A 73 -3.91 2.45 -5.85
C PHE A 73 -2.54 3.10 -6.06
N HIS A 74 -1.83 3.40 -4.98
CA HIS A 74 -0.48 3.95 -5.04
C HIS A 74 0.51 2.96 -5.69
N GLY A 75 0.48 1.68 -5.28
CA GLY A 75 1.28 0.62 -5.89
C GLY A 75 1.05 0.49 -7.41
N ALA A 76 -0.18 0.64 -7.87
CA ALA A 76 -0.49 0.67 -9.30
C ALA A 76 0.15 1.88 -10.02
N HIS A 77 0.23 3.05 -9.38
CA HIS A 77 0.93 4.23 -9.92
C HIS A 77 2.45 4.03 -9.96
N VAL A 78 3.03 3.43 -8.92
CA VAL A 78 4.46 3.09 -8.92
C VAL A 78 4.76 2.08 -10.04
N ALA A 79 3.91 1.06 -10.22
CA ALA A 79 4.06 0.08 -11.29
C ALA A 79 4.02 0.72 -12.68
N SER A 80 3.06 1.60 -12.96
CA SER A 80 3.01 2.33 -14.24
C SER A 80 4.22 3.26 -14.42
N GLY A 81 4.68 3.91 -13.35
CA GLY A 81 5.91 4.70 -13.35
C GLY A 81 7.17 3.89 -13.70
N ILE A 82 7.30 2.67 -13.15
CA ILE A 82 8.43 1.79 -13.45
C ILE A 82 8.43 1.42 -14.94
N VAL A 83 7.26 1.10 -15.50
CA VAL A 83 7.13 0.81 -16.94
C VAL A 83 7.57 2.01 -17.77
N LEU A 84 7.12 3.23 -17.45
CA LEU A 84 7.55 4.44 -18.14
C LEU A 84 9.06 4.69 -18.01
N LEU A 85 9.64 4.47 -16.82
CA LEU A 85 11.08 4.59 -16.59
C LEU A 85 11.90 3.58 -17.41
N ILE A 86 11.42 2.33 -17.52
CA ILE A 86 12.07 1.31 -18.35
C ILE A 86 12.02 1.72 -19.82
N LEU A 87 10.87 2.22 -20.31
CA LEU A 87 10.72 2.67 -21.69
C LEU A 87 11.66 3.83 -22.03
N ILE A 88 11.76 4.86 -21.17
CA ILE A 88 12.69 5.96 -21.41
C ILE A 88 14.15 5.51 -21.31
N LEU A 89 14.46 4.55 -20.44
CA LEU A 89 15.81 4.00 -20.30
C LEU A 89 16.23 3.29 -21.59
N ILE A 90 15.38 2.43 -22.14
CA ILE A 90 15.64 1.74 -23.42
C ILE A 90 15.81 2.77 -24.55
N ASN A 91 14.93 3.76 -24.65
CA ASN A 91 15.00 4.79 -25.68
C ASN A 91 16.26 5.69 -25.54
N SER A 92 16.73 5.91 -24.32
CA SER A 92 17.95 6.67 -24.02
C SER A 92 19.21 5.88 -24.40
N VAL A 93 19.30 4.60 -24.03
CA VAL A 93 20.41 3.72 -24.42
C VAL A 93 20.47 3.54 -25.94
N ASN A 94 19.33 3.52 -26.64
CA ASN A 94 19.27 3.47 -28.09
C ASN A 94 19.63 4.80 -28.79
N GLY A 95 20.07 5.83 -28.04
CA GLY A 95 20.48 7.13 -28.60
C GLY A 95 19.34 7.92 -29.24
N THR A 96 18.08 7.57 -28.93
CA THR A 96 16.91 8.17 -29.60
C THR A 96 16.73 9.64 -29.20
N TYR A 97 17.07 10.00 -27.97
CA TYR A 97 16.97 11.37 -27.47
C TYR A 97 18.15 12.24 -27.88
N ASP A 98 19.36 11.67 -27.95
CA ASP A 98 20.56 12.37 -28.43
C ASP A 98 20.42 12.73 -29.92
N ARG A 99 19.79 11.84 -30.71
CA ARG A 99 19.45 12.08 -32.12
C ARG A 99 18.28 13.05 -32.35
N ARG A 100 17.48 13.34 -31.32
CA ARG A 100 16.35 14.30 -31.37
C ARG A 100 16.69 15.68 -30.80
N GLY A 101 17.83 15.82 -30.10
CA GLY A 101 18.33 17.08 -29.57
C GLY A 101 17.55 17.68 -28.41
N HIS A 102 16.52 17.00 -27.88
CA HIS A 102 15.68 17.50 -26.79
C HIS A 102 15.32 16.39 -25.80
N TYR A 103 15.54 16.66 -24.51
CA TYR A 103 15.34 15.71 -23.39
C TYR A 103 14.01 15.89 -22.63
N GLU A 104 13.07 16.68 -23.16
CA GLU A 104 11.81 17.00 -22.47
C GLU A 104 11.01 15.77 -22.00
N MET A 105 11.03 14.68 -22.77
CA MET A 105 10.33 13.44 -22.40
C MET A 105 10.91 12.81 -21.13
N VAL A 106 12.22 12.90 -20.92
CA VAL A 106 12.88 12.38 -19.72
C VAL A 106 12.54 13.25 -18.51
N GLU A 107 12.52 14.57 -18.67
CA GLU A 107 12.16 15.50 -17.61
C GLU A 107 10.71 15.33 -17.16
N LYS A 108 9.76 15.22 -18.10
CA LYS A 108 8.34 14.98 -17.78
C LYS A 108 8.12 13.67 -17.02
N VAL A 109 8.80 12.59 -17.42
CA VAL A 109 8.72 11.29 -16.72
C VAL A 109 9.43 11.32 -15.37
N GLY A 110 10.57 12.02 -15.27
CA GLY A 110 11.25 12.24 -14.00
C GLY A 110 10.40 13.01 -13.00
N LEU A 111 9.69 14.05 -13.46
CA LEU A 111 8.77 14.84 -12.65
C LEU A 111 7.59 13.98 -12.16
N TYR A 112 7.05 13.11 -13.03
CA TYR A 112 6.03 12.13 -12.64
C TYR A 112 6.53 11.19 -11.54
N TRP A 113 7.76 10.67 -11.67
CA TRP A 113 8.34 9.80 -10.66
C TRP A 113 8.52 10.50 -9.31
N HIS A 114 9.01 11.74 -9.32
CA HIS A 114 9.13 12.54 -8.10
C HIS A 114 7.77 12.85 -7.47
N PHE A 115 6.75 13.13 -8.28
CA PHE A 115 5.40 13.33 -7.76
C PHE A 115 4.87 12.08 -7.04
N VAL A 116 5.06 10.90 -7.65
CA VAL A 116 4.68 9.62 -7.03
C VAL A 116 5.43 9.41 -5.71
N ASP A 117 6.73 9.71 -5.66
CA ASP A 117 7.55 9.62 -4.44
C ASP A 117 7.06 10.55 -3.32
N LEU A 118 6.69 11.80 -3.64
CA LEU A 118 6.13 12.74 -2.66
C LEU A 118 4.79 12.29 -2.08
N VAL A 119 3.89 11.76 -2.93
CA VAL A 119 2.62 11.20 -2.47
C VAL A 119 2.86 9.99 -1.56
N TRP A 120 3.89 9.19 -1.84
CA TRP A 120 4.24 8.04 -1.00
C TRP A 120 4.64 8.46 0.41
N VAL A 121 5.50 9.47 0.56
CA VAL A 121 5.92 9.96 1.88
C VAL A 121 4.72 10.36 2.75
N PHE A 122 3.72 10.98 2.13
CA PHE A 122 2.47 11.33 2.81
C PHE A 122 1.67 10.09 3.25
N VAL A 123 1.42 9.14 2.34
CA VAL A 123 0.71 7.89 2.63
C VAL A 123 1.42 7.08 3.71
N PHE A 124 2.75 6.97 3.61
CA PHE A 124 3.58 6.28 4.58
C PHE A 124 3.45 6.89 5.98
N THR A 125 3.48 8.22 6.07
CA THR A 125 3.31 8.92 7.34
C THR A 125 1.94 8.65 7.97
N CYS A 126 0.87 8.68 7.18
CA CYS A 126 -0.49 8.47 7.68
C CYS A 126 -0.79 7.04 8.16
N PHE A 127 -0.18 6.02 7.55
CA PHE A 127 -0.51 4.61 7.86
C PHE A 127 0.54 3.87 8.69
N TYR A 128 1.81 4.30 8.65
CA TYR A 128 2.88 3.61 9.36
C TYR A 128 3.46 4.41 10.55
N LEU A 129 3.28 5.73 10.59
CA LEU A 129 3.84 6.58 11.65
C LEU A 129 2.79 7.19 12.59
N LEU A 130 1.55 7.39 12.12
CA LEU A 130 0.41 7.89 12.91
C LEU A 130 -0.49 6.74 13.33
#